data_AF-A0A8S3JKK8-F1
#
_entry.id   AF-A0A8S3JKK8-F1
#
_cell.length_a   1.000
_cell.length_b   1.000
_cell.length_c   1.000
_cell.angle_alpha   90.00
_cell.angle_beta   90.00
_cell.angle_gamma   90.00
#
_symmetry.space_group_name_H-M   'P 1'
#
loop_
_entity.id
_entity.type
_entity.pdbx_description
1 polymer ?
#
loop_
_entity_poly.entity_id
_entity_poly.type
_entity_poly.pdbx_seq_one_letter_code
_entity_poly.pdbx_strand_id
1 'polypeptide(L)'
;MCVLRNGFLFIASEFGNHYLYQITQLGDADDEPEFSSSERLEEEDTFFFLPRKLKNLTLVDEMDSLSPITACHIADLANEDTPQLYVTCGRGPRSTLRTLRHGLEVTEMAVSELPGNPNAVWTVKRRSD
;
A
#
# COMPACT_ATOMS: atom_id res chain seq x y z
N MET A 1 -12.41 -6.88 8.27
CA MET A 1 -11.59 -7.89 7.56
C MET A 1 -12.54 -8.83 6.83
N CYS A 2 -12.23 -9.18 5.58
CA CYS A 2 -13.05 -10.09 4.78
C CYS A 2 -12.16 -11.18 4.15
N VAL A 3 -12.47 -12.45 4.40
CA VAL A 3 -11.82 -13.60 3.74
C VAL A 3 -12.66 -14.01 2.54
N LEU A 4 -12.05 -14.07 1.37
CA LEU A 4 -12.70 -14.40 0.11
C LEU A 4 -12.44 -15.86 -0.27
N ARG A 5 -13.43 -16.52 -0.88
CA ARG A 5 -13.36 -17.95 -1.26
C ARG A 5 -12.24 -18.28 -2.26
N ASN A 6 -11.75 -17.30 -2.99
CA ASN A 6 -10.68 -17.42 -3.96
C ASN A 6 -9.26 -17.29 -3.34
N GLY A 7 -9.14 -17.33 -2.01
CA GLY A 7 -7.84 -17.30 -1.32
C GLY A 7 -7.30 -15.88 -1.09
N PHE A 8 -8.18 -14.89 -0.95
CA PHE A 8 -7.78 -13.50 -0.68
C PHE A 8 -8.27 -13.03 0.68
N LEU A 9 -7.54 -12.07 1.24
CA LEU A 9 -7.83 -11.41 2.50
C LEU A 9 -7.85 -9.90 2.27
N PHE A 10 -9.03 -9.29 2.43
CA PHE A 10 -9.20 -7.85 2.36
C PHE A 10 -9.18 -7.22 3.75
N ILE A 11 -8.31 -6.22 3.93
CA ILE A 11 -8.13 -5.46 5.16
C ILE A 11 -8.56 -4.00 4.94
N ALA A 12 -9.77 -3.69 5.39
CA ALA A 12 -10.21 -2.32 5.58
C ALA A 12 -9.57 -1.73 6.85
N SER A 13 -8.41 -1.10 6.69
CA SER A 13 -7.72 -0.33 7.74
C SER A 13 -8.63 0.72 8.38
N GLU A 14 -8.52 0.94 9.70
CA GLU A 14 -9.22 2.05 10.38
C GLU A 14 -8.82 3.43 9.82
N PHE A 15 -7.55 3.58 9.47
CA PHE A 15 -6.93 4.78 8.94
C PHE A 15 -5.81 4.42 7.96
N GLY A 16 -5.63 5.26 6.94
CA GLY A 16 -4.72 5.07 5.82
C GLY A 16 -5.23 4.05 4.81
N ASN A 17 -4.34 3.66 3.90
CA ASN A 17 -4.65 2.77 2.79
C ASN A 17 -5.20 1.42 3.27
N HIS A 18 -6.04 0.83 2.42
CA HIS A 18 -6.59 -0.50 2.60
C HIS A 18 -5.78 -1.50 1.78
N TYR A 19 -5.76 -2.76 2.19
CA TYR A 19 -4.85 -3.73 1.60
C TYR A 19 -5.60 -5.00 1.19
N LEU A 20 -5.25 -5.51 0.01
CA LEU A 20 -5.67 -6.82 -0.45
C LEU A 20 -4.46 -7.75 -0.46
N TYR A 21 -4.56 -8.85 0.29
CA TYR A 21 -3.54 -9.88 0.36
C TYR A 21 -4.03 -11.16 -0.30
N GLN A 22 -3.10 -11.91 -0.90
CA GLN A 22 -3.30 -13.31 -1.26
C GLN A 22 -2.80 -14.20 -0.12
N ILE A 23 -3.59 -15.20 0.25
CA ILE A 23 -3.22 -16.22 1.22
C ILE A 23 -2.35 -17.25 0.51
N THR A 24 -1.06 -17.27 0.84
CA THR A 24 -0.08 -18.21 0.25
C THR A 24 -0.02 -19.52 1.00
N GLN A 25 -0.18 -19.46 2.33
CA GLN A 25 -0.11 -20.59 3.25
C GLN A 25 -1.13 -20.37 4.38
N LEU A 26 -1.71 -21.44 4.92
CA LEU A 26 -2.70 -21.32 6.00
C LEU A 26 -2.08 -21.09 7.38
N GLY A 27 -0.80 -21.47 7.55
CA GLY A 27 -0.08 -21.34 8.82
C GLY A 27 -0.07 -22.60 9.67
N ASP A 28 -0.63 -23.70 9.20
CA ASP A 28 -0.77 -24.95 9.97
C ASP A 28 0.45 -25.89 9.88
N ALA A 29 1.50 -25.47 9.18
CA ALA A 29 2.65 -26.32 8.83
C ALA A 29 3.99 -25.60 9.02
N ASP A 30 4.05 -24.65 9.96
CA ASP A 30 5.29 -24.01 10.38
C ASP A 30 5.68 -24.42 11.81
N ASP A 31 6.94 -24.17 12.19
CA ASP A 31 7.48 -24.45 13.53
C ASP A 31 7.11 -23.34 14.53
N GLU A 32 6.00 -22.62 14.31
CA GLU A 32 5.54 -21.57 15.23
C GLU A 32 4.82 -22.19 16.44
N PRO A 33 4.93 -21.59 17.63
CA PRO A 33 4.24 -22.09 18.80
C PRO A 33 2.72 -21.91 18.66
N GLU A 34 1.98 -23.01 18.83
CA GLU A 34 0.52 -23.01 18.94
C GLU A 34 0.11 -22.98 20.42
N PHE A 35 -0.92 -22.21 20.74
CA PHE A 35 -1.42 -22.08 22.11
C PHE A 35 -2.85 -22.59 22.21
N SER A 36 -3.12 -23.40 23.22
CA SER A 36 -4.45 -23.97 23.46
C SER A 36 -5.00 -23.52 24.80
N SER A 37 -6.30 -23.22 24.85
CA SER A 37 -7.01 -22.91 26.10
C SER A 37 -7.09 -24.10 27.07
N SER A 38 -6.73 -25.30 26.63
CA SER A 38 -6.59 -26.48 27.49
C SER A 38 -5.31 -26.45 28.34
N GLU A 39 -4.32 -25.66 27.95
CA GLU A 39 -3.08 -25.49 28.72
C GLU A 39 -3.37 -24.61 29.93
N ARG A 40 -3.04 -25.10 31.12
CA ARG A 40 -3.20 -24.33 32.35
C ARG A 40 -1.97 -23.46 32.56
N LEU A 41 -2.16 -22.16 32.42
CA LEU A 41 -1.20 -21.15 32.86
C LEU A 41 -1.38 -20.90 34.37
N GLU A 42 -0.29 -20.58 35.06
CA GLU A 42 -0.39 -20.08 36.43
C GLU A 42 -1.00 -18.68 36.45
N GLU A 43 -1.56 -18.25 37.60
CA GLU A 43 -2.00 -16.86 37.76
C GLU A 43 -0.77 -15.95 37.56
N GLU A 44 -0.80 -15.09 36.53
CA GLU A 44 0.25 -14.18 36.04
C GLU A 44 1.03 -14.62 34.79
N ASP A 45 0.92 -15.89 34.36
CA ASP A 45 1.57 -16.34 33.12
C ASP A 45 0.76 -16.01 31.87
N THR A 46 1.46 -15.75 30.76
CA THR A 46 0.85 -15.53 29.45
C THR A 46 1.72 -16.10 28.34
N PHE A 47 1.10 -16.29 27.17
CA PHE A 47 1.80 -16.75 25.98
C PHE A 47 2.50 -15.58 25.29
N PHE A 48 3.72 -15.83 24.82
CA PHE A 48 4.51 -14.86 24.07
C PHE A 48 4.80 -15.37 22.68
N PHE A 49 4.84 -14.46 21.71
CA PHE A 49 5.24 -14.74 20.34
C PHE A 49 6.17 -13.63 19.82
N LEU A 50 6.95 -13.94 18.79
CA LEU A 50 7.86 -12.99 18.17
C LEU A 50 7.24 -12.44 16.87
N PRO A 51 6.97 -11.12 16.77
CA PRO A 51 6.50 -10.52 15.53
C PRO A 51 7.51 -10.73 14.40
N ARG A 52 7.00 -11.10 13.23
CA ARG A 52 7.80 -11.32 12.02
C ARG A 52 7.16 -10.71 10.79
N LYS A 53 7.93 -10.64 9.69
CA LYS A 53 7.42 -10.26 8.38
C LYS A 53 6.39 -11.29 7.86
N LEU A 54 5.60 -10.87 6.89
CA LEU A 54 4.60 -11.72 6.25
C LEU A 54 5.26 -12.94 5.59
N LYS A 55 4.78 -14.14 5.95
CA LYS A 55 5.09 -15.41 5.26
C LYS A 55 3.83 -16.02 4.61
N ASN A 56 2.71 -15.92 5.32
CA ASN A 56 1.44 -16.56 4.95
C ASN A 56 0.58 -15.68 4.02
N LEU A 57 0.99 -14.43 3.82
CA LEU A 57 0.29 -13.43 3.02
C LEU A 57 1.27 -12.76 2.06
N THR A 58 0.82 -12.47 0.86
CA THR A 58 1.53 -11.60 -0.10
C THR A 58 0.64 -10.41 -0.43
N LEU A 59 1.19 -9.20 -0.38
CA LEU A 59 0.47 -7.99 -0.77
C LEU A 59 0.22 -8.03 -2.28
N VAL A 60 -1.05 -7.95 -2.67
CA VAL A 60 -1.48 -7.96 -4.08
C VAL A 60 -1.85 -6.57 -4.54
N ASP A 61 -2.58 -5.85 -3.69
CA ASP A 61 -3.07 -4.52 -4.03
C ASP A 61 -3.16 -3.64 -2.79
N GLU A 62 -2.99 -2.34 -3.01
CA GLU A 62 -3.08 -1.30 -2.02
C GLU A 62 -4.06 -0.24 -2.54
N MET A 63 -5.19 -0.11 -1.85
CA MET A 63 -6.21 0.86 -2.20
C MET A 63 -6.00 2.14 -1.41
N ASP A 64 -5.73 3.22 -2.14
CA ASP A 64 -5.47 4.53 -1.57
C ASP A 64 -6.65 5.07 -0.76
N SER A 65 -6.34 5.63 0.40
CA SER A 65 -7.30 6.27 1.29
C SER A 65 -6.69 7.49 1.95
N LEU A 66 -7.42 8.59 1.89
CA LEU A 66 -7.04 9.85 2.53
C LEU A 66 -7.45 9.91 4.01
N SER A 67 -8.07 8.85 4.56
CA SER A 67 -8.56 8.88 5.93
C SER A 67 -7.43 8.73 6.97
N PRO A 68 -7.39 9.53 8.04
CA PRO A 68 -8.11 10.78 8.22
C PRO A 68 -7.33 11.92 7.55
N ILE A 69 -8.03 12.86 6.93
CA ILE A 69 -7.43 14.13 6.51
C ILE A 69 -7.28 15.00 7.74
N THR A 70 -6.04 15.39 8.06
CA THR A 70 -5.76 16.25 9.21
C THR A 70 -5.64 17.72 8.82
N ALA A 71 -5.14 18.01 7.62
CA ALA A 71 -5.14 19.33 7.02
C ALA A 71 -5.09 19.25 5.50
N CYS A 72 -5.53 20.33 4.83
CA CYS A 72 -5.47 20.49 3.39
C CYS A 72 -5.11 21.93 3.07
N HIS A 73 -4.14 22.12 2.17
CA HIS A 73 -3.77 23.42 1.62
C HIS A 73 -3.90 23.40 0.11
N ILE A 74 -4.50 24.46 -0.45
CA ILE A 74 -4.73 24.58 -1.89
C ILE A 74 -3.81 25.69 -2.41
N ALA A 75 -2.88 25.32 -3.27
CA ALA A 75 -1.91 26.24 -3.86
C ALA A 75 -1.39 25.69 -5.18
N ASP A 76 -0.93 26.58 -6.07
CA ASP A 76 -0.16 26.19 -7.24
C ASP A 76 1.33 26.33 -6.93
N LEU A 77 1.92 25.31 -6.30
CA LEU A 77 3.36 25.28 -6.00
C LEU A 77 4.17 24.64 -7.13
N ALA A 78 3.49 23.93 -8.04
CA ALA A 78 4.12 23.26 -9.18
C ALA A 78 4.14 24.12 -10.46
N ASN A 79 3.48 25.28 -10.46
CA ASN A 79 3.29 26.14 -11.64
C ASN A 79 2.60 25.39 -12.79
N GLU A 80 1.55 24.64 -12.47
CA GLU A 80 0.78 23.82 -13.42
C GLU A 80 -0.49 24.56 -13.93
N ASP A 81 -0.63 25.86 -13.65
CA ASP A 81 -1.80 26.74 -13.89
C ASP A 81 -3.08 26.33 -13.11
N THR A 82 -3.24 25.04 -12.80
CA THR A 82 -4.29 24.50 -11.94
C THR A 82 -3.75 24.25 -10.54
N PRO A 83 -4.38 24.78 -9.47
CA PRO A 83 -3.89 24.57 -8.10
C PRO A 83 -4.01 23.10 -7.67
N GLN A 84 -3.03 22.63 -6.91
CA GLN A 84 -3.02 21.27 -6.34
C GLN A 84 -3.53 21.28 -4.89
N LEU A 85 -4.03 20.14 -4.42
CA LEU A 85 -4.38 19.95 -3.01
C LEU A 85 -3.23 19.24 -2.30
N TYR A 86 -2.61 19.91 -1.33
CA TYR A 86 -1.59 19.35 -0.46
C TYR A 86 -2.25 18.89 0.84
N VAL A 87 -2.38 17.58 1.01
CA VAL A 87 -3.18 16.95 2.06
C VAL A 87 -2.28 16.20 3.04
N THR A 88 -2.32 16.56 4.31
CA THR A 88 -1.74 15.71 5.37
C THR A 88 -2.79 14.71 5.81
N CYS A 89 -2.46 13.42 5.74
CA CYS A 89 -3.40 12.35 6.06
C CYS A 89 -2.72 11.14 6.69
N GLY A 90 -3.51 10.20 7.22
CA GLY A 90 -3.03 9.00 7.90
C GLY A 90 -2.82 9.19 9.40
N ARG A 91 -2.25 8.16 10.05
CA ARG A 91 -2.09 8.12 11.52
C ARG A 91 -0.77 7.48 11.91
N GLY A 92 -0.09 8.10 12.88
CA GLY A 92 1.15 7.60 13.47
C GLY A 92 2.26 7.38 12.40
N PRO A 93 2.91 6.21 12.37
CA PRO A 93 3.98 5.94 11.39
C PRO A 93 3.48 5.78 9.95
N ARG A 94 2.15 5.74 9.71
CA ARG A 94 1.54 5.67 8.38
C ARG A 94 0.97 7.01 7.90
N SER A 95 1.38 8.11 8.53
CA SER A 95 1.00 9.45 8.07
C SER A 95 1.77 9.83 6.80
N THR A 96 1.11 10.54 5.88
CA THR A 96 1.66 10.97 4.60
C THR A 96 1.24 12.40 4.26
N LEU A 97 2.08 13.11 3.50
CA LEU A 97 1.69 14.33 2.79
C LEU A 97 1.47 13.94 1.32
N ARG A 98 0.25 14.11 0.83
CA ARG A 98 -0.13 13.73 -0.54
C ARG A 98 -0.50 14.96 -1.35
N THR A 99 -0.03 15.02 -2.59
CA THR A 99 -0.40 16.05 -3.56
C THR A 99 -1.44 15.48 -4.51
N LEU A 100 -2.66 16.01 -4.48
CA LEU A 100 -3.73 15.63 -5.40
C LEU A 100 -3.79 16.64 -6.53
N ARG A 101 -3.70 16.13 -7.75
CA ARG A 101 -3.83 16.88 -9.00
C ARG A 101 -5.11 16.46 -9.70
N HIS A 102 -5.84 17.42 -10.25
CA HIS A 102 -6.97 17.08 -11.09
C HIS A 102 -6.46 16.57 -12.44
N GLY A 103 -6.78 15.33 -12.78
CA GLY A 103 -6.33 14.73 -14.03
C GLY A 103 -6.61 13.24 -14.11
N LEU A 104 -5.99 12.61 -15.09
CA LEU A 104 -5.97 11.16 -15.23
C LEU A 104 -4.71 10.61 -14.56
N GLU A 105 -4.84 9.44 -13.94
CA GLU A 105 -3.70 8.73 -13.40
C GLU A 105 -2.73 8.33 -14.52
N VAL A 106 -1.44 8.60 -14.31
CA VAL A 106 -0.36 8.24 -15.23
C VAL A 106 0.56 7.26 -14.51
N THR A 107 0.64 6.04 -15.01
CA THR A 107 1.58 5.03 -14.49
C THR A 107 2.93 5.18 -15.17
N GLU A 108 3.95 5.51 -14.39
CA GLU A 108 5.32 5.59 -14.86
C GLU A 108 5.90 4.18 -15.07
N MET A 109 6.23 3.84 -16.32
CA MET A 109 6.74 2.50 -16.68
C MET A 109 8.27 2.42 -16.75
N ALA A 110 8.92 3.55 -17.06
CA ALA A 110 10.38 3.64 -17.17
C ALA A 110 10.83 5.10 -17.09
N VAL A 111 11.98 5.33 -16.46
CA VAL A 111 12.66 6.63 -16.42
C VAL A 111 14.09 6.45 -16.88
N SER A 112 14.49 7.25 -17.87
CA SER A 112 15.88 7.36 -18.30
C SER A 112 16.16 8.82 -18.59
N GLU A 113 17.15 9.37 -17.88
CA GLU A 113 17.63 10.72 -18.17
C GLU A 113 18.36 10.74 -19.52
N LEU A 114 18.14 11.82 -20.28
CA LEU A 114 18.83 12.06 -21.55
C LEU A 114 19.76 13.26 -21.39
N PRO A 115 21.02 13.19 -21.88
CA PRO A 115 21.91 14.34 -21.86
C PRO A 115 21.43 15.41 -22.86
N GLY A 116 21.64 16.68 -22.52
CA GLY A 116 21.24 17.81 -23.36
C GLY A 116 19.74 18.13 -23.27
N ASN A 117 19.17 18.75 -24.30
CA ASN A 117 17.76 19.13 -24.36
C ASN A 117 17.08 18.42 -25.55
N PRO A 118 16.44 17.25 -25.33
CA PRO A 118 15.79 16.50 -26.40
C PRO A 118 14.55 17.26 -26.90
N ASN A 119 14.45 17.48 -28.23
CA ASN A 119 13.36 18.25 -28.83
C ASN A 119 12.18 17.39 -29.29
N ALA A 120 12.38 16.09 -29.51
CA ALA A 120 11.33 15.19 -30.00
C ALA A 120 11.67 13.71 -29.75
N VAL A 121 10.63 12.88 -29.66
CA VAL A 121 10.72 11.42 -29.52
C VAL A 121 9.71 10.76 -30.47
N TRP A 122 10.14 9.69 -31.13
CA TRP A 122 9.28 8.88 -32.00
C TRP A 122 9.50 7.40 -31.72
N THR A 123 8.40 6.64 -31.76
CA THR A 123 8.44 5.18 -31.66
C THR A 123 8.04 4.60 -33.00
N VAL A 124 8.93 3.83 -33.63
CA VAL A 124 8.71 3.24 -34.97
C VAL A 124 8.84 1.73 -34.90
N LYS A 125 7.85 1.00 -35.41
CA LYS A 125 7.88 -0.46 -35.54
C LYS A 125 8.82 -0.87 -36.68
N ARG A 126 9.49 -2.02 -36.56
CA ARG A 126 10.46 -2.52 -37.57
C ARG A 126 9.85 -2.81 -38.95
N ARG A 127 8.57 -3.18 -39.04
CA ARG A 127 7.82 -3.39 -40.29
C ARG A 127 6.38 -2.92 -40.14
N SER A 128 5.81 -2.39 -41.22
CA SER A 128 4.38 -2.11 -41.37
C SER A 128 3.62 -3.38 -41.76
N ASP A 129 3.59 -4.35 -40.86
CA ASP A 129 2.65 -5.49 -40.93
C ASP A 129 1.58 -5.30 -39.85
#